data_AF-A0AAW1WFK2-F1
#
_entry.id   AF-A0AAW1WFK2-F1
#
_cell.length_a   1.000
_cell.length_b   1.000
_cell.length_c   1.000
_cell.angle_alpha   90.00
_cell.angle_beta   90.00
_cell.angle_gamma   90.00
#
_symmetry.space_group_name_H-M   'P 1'
#
loop_
_entity.id
_entity.type
_entity.pdbx_description
1 polymer ?
#
loop_
_entity_poly.entity_id
_entity_poly.type
_entity_poly.pdbx_seq_one_letter_code
_entity_poly.pdbx_strand_id
1 'polypeptide(L)'
;MFVGDSLSLNQWQSLTCMLHSWVPNSKYIFSPFKGSGIASVTFQDYGVQILLYHTTYLVDLDREKVGRVLKLDSIKDGDAWRGMDVLIFDTWHWWTHTGRTQPWDYARGGSSSKGSLQFITMAGIGTNHQVMQSGQHSSTDCSHWCLPGLPDTWNDLLYAALFG
;
A
#
# COMPACT_ATOMS: atom_id res chain seq x y z
N MET A 1 -4.58 6.17 -3.49
CA MET A 1 -4.00 4.84 -3.81
C MET A 1 -2.85 4.55 -2.86
N PHE A 2 -2.83 3.37 -2.29
CA PHE A 2 -1.72 2.80 -1.53
C PHE A 2 -0.79 2.08 -2.49
N VAL A 3 0.52 2.31 -2.36
CA VAL A 3 1.54 1.72 -3.22
C VAL A 3 2.65 1.17 -2.33
N GLY A 4 2.78 -0.15 -2.26
CA GLY A 4 3.79 -0.72 -1.36
C GLY A 4 3.62 -2.19 -1.01
N ASP A 5 4.30 -2.57 0.07
CA ASP A 5 4.38 -3.95 0.54
C ASP A 5 3.20 -4.35 1.45
N SER A 6 3.40 -5.37 2.30
CA SER A 6 2.42 -5.82 3.28
C SER A 6 1.92 -4.73 4.23
N LEU A 7 2.74 -3.71 4.55
CA LEU A 7 2.30 -2.62 5.41
C LEU A 7 1.27 -1.73 4.71
N SER A 8 1.46 -1.47 3.41
CA SER A 8 0.45 -0.78 2.58
C SER A 8 -0.86 -1.55 2.50
N LEU A 9 -0.82 -2.89 2.44
CA LEU A 9 -2.03 -3.72 2.51
C LEU A 9 -2.78 -3.53 3.83
N ASN A 10 -2.07 -3.58 4.96
CA ASN A 10 -2.68 -3.38 6.28
C ASN A 10 -3.31 -1.99 6.41
N GLN A 11 -2.61 -0.96 5.93
CA GLN A 11 -3.10 0.42 5.92
C GLN A 11 -4.35 0.58 5.04
N TRP A 12 -4.34 0.01 3.83
CA TRP A 12 -5.49 0.01 2.93
C TRP A 12 -6.71 -0.70 3.53
N GLN A 13 -6.51 -1.85 4.17
CA GLN A 13 -7.59 -2.58 4.88
C GLN A 13 -8.12 -1.76 6.05
N SER A 14 -7.23 -1.17 6.85
CA SER A 14 -7.61 -0.35 8.00
C SER A 14 -8.45 0.87 7.60
N LEU A 15 -8.01 1.64 6.60
CA LEU A 15 -8.78 2.79 6.10
C LEU A 15 -10.14 2.36 5.55
N THR A 16 -10.18 1.29 4.76
CA THR A 16 -11.43 0.75 4.22
C THR A 16 -12.41 0.37 5.33
N CYS A 17 -11.93 -0.29 6.39
CA CYS A 17 -12.76 -0.67 7.54
C CYS A 17 -13.24 0.55 8.32
N MET A 18 -12.41 1.58 8.48
CA MET A 18 -12.80 2.83 9.13
C MET A 18 -13.90 3.56 8.35
N LEU A 19 -13.79 3.63 7.02
CA LEU A 19 -14.85 4.23 6.21
C LEU A 19 -16.13 3.39 6.27
N HIS A 20 -16.02 2.06 6.21
CA HIS A 20 -17.18 1.18 6.38
C HIS A 20 -17.84 1.35 7.75
N SER A 21 -17.10 1.58 8.84
CA SER A 21 -17.70 1.79 10.16
C SER A 21 -18.43 3.14 10.26
N TRP A 22 -17.94 4.16 9.57
CA TRP A 22 -18.57 5.48 9.52
C TRP A 22 -19.82 5.51 8.62
N VAL A 23 -19.81 4.77 7.52
CA VAL A 23 -20.94 4.64 6.57
C VAL A 23 -21.33 3.18 6.33
N PRO A 24 -21.85 2.47 7.35
CA PRO A 24 -22.06 1.01 7.30
C PRO A 24 -23.13 0.54 6.31
N ASN A 25 -24.01 1.45 5.88
CA ASN A 25 -25.07 1.15 4.92
C ASN A 25 -24.70 1.54 3.48
N SER A 26 -23.48 2.07 3.25
CA SER A 26 -23.08 2.49 1.92
C SER A 26 -22.82 1.29 1.01
N LYS A 27 -23.21 1.41 -0.26
CA LYS A 27 -22.94 0.39 -1.27
C LYS A 27 -21.46 0.44 -1.68
N TYR A 28 -20.78 -0.69 -1.56
CA TYR A 28 -19.39 -0.81 -2.01
C TYR A 28 -19.19 -1.92 -3.04
N ILE A 29 -18.24 -1.71 -3.95
CA ILE A 29 -17.72 -2.72 -4.87
C ILE A 29 -16.30 -3.06 -4.46
N PHE A 30 -16.05 -4.35 -4.17
CA PHE A 30 -14.71 -4.88 -3.97
C PHE A 30 -14.20 -5.56 -5.24
N SER A 31 -13.06 -5.08 -5.76
CA SER A 31 -12.34 -5.71 -6.87
C SER A 31 -11.00 -6.24 -6.35
N PRO A 32 -10.83 -7.56 -6.19
CA PRO A 32 -9.54 -8.13 -5.78
C PRO A 32 -8.48 -8.01 -6.88
N PHE A 33 -7.24 -8.38 -6.59
CA PHE A 33 -6.11 -8.45 -7.52
C PHE A 33 -6.36 -9.46 -8.67
N LYS A 34 -7.28 -9.18 -9.60
CA LYS A 34 -7.53 -10.02 -10.78
C LYS A 34 -6.79 -9.42 -11.97
N GLY A 35 -5.64 -10.00 -12.32
CA GLY A 35 -4.88 -9.71 -13.55
C GLY A 35 -4.23 -8.33 -13.66
N SER A 36 -4.74 -7.31 -12.95
CA SER A 36 -4.28 -5.91 -12.98
C SER A 36 -3.15 -5.60 -12.00
N GLY A 37 -2.84 -6.48 -11.05
CA GLY A 37 -1.93 -6.17 -9.94
C GLY A 37 -2.46 -5.13 -8.95
N ILE A 38 -3.73 -4.72 -9.09
CA ILE A 38 -4.38 -3.70 -8.26
C ILE A 38 -5.64 -4.28 -7.62
N ALA A 39 -5.80 -4.07 -6.31
CA ALA A 39 -7.06 -4.28 -5.61
C ALA A 39 -7.75 -2.93 -5.38
N SER A 40 -9.08 -2.90 -5.33
CA SER A 40 -9.83 -1.68 -5.01
C SER A 40 -11.12 -1.92 -4.26
N VAL A 41 -11.49 -0.94 -3.46
CA VAL A 41 -12.83 -0.81 -2.86
C VAL A 41 -13.41 0.53 -3.30
N THR A 42 -14.62 0.51 -3.85
CA THR A 42 -15.31 1.72 -4.31
C THR A 42 -16.59 1.92 -3.51
N PHE A 43 -16.70 3.02 -2.78
CA PHE A 43 -17.91 3.45 -2.08
C PHE A 43 -18.78 4.25 -3.06
N GLN A 44 -19.80 3.62 -3.63
CA GLN A 44 -20.55 4.14 -4.77
C GLN A 44 -21.31 5.42 -4.45
N ASP A 45 -21.88 5.50 -3.25
CA ASP A 45 -22.71 6.64 -2.83
C ASP A 45 -21.91 7.95 -2.71
N TYR A 46 -20.58 7.83 -2.57
CA TYR A 46 -19.66 8.95 -2.39
C TYR A 46 -18.71 9.15 -3.57
N GLY A 47 -18.71 8.24 -4.55
CA GLY A 47 -17.74 8.27 -5.65
C GLY A 47 -16.28 8.10 -5.19
N VAL A 48 -16.05 7.55 -4.00
CA VAL A 48 -14.71 7.37 -3.42
C VAL A 48 -14.18 5.99 -3.80
N GLN A 49 -12.97 5.94 -4.36
CA GLN A 49 -12.28 4.70 -4.69
C GLN A 49 -10.92 4.61 -3.98
N ILE A 50 -10.73 3.54 -3.22
CA ILE A 50 -9.48 3.25 -2.51
C ILE A 50 -8.77 2.11 -3.23
N LEU A 51 -7.61 2.40 -3.80
CA LEU A 51 -6.80 1.45 -4.57
C LEU A 51 -5.60 0.98 -3.75
N LEU A 52 -5.21 -0.28 -3.93
CA LEU A 52 -3.96 -0.87 -3.45
C LEU A 52 -3.18 -1.44 -4.64
N TYR A 53 -2.01 -0.86 -4.89
CA TYR A 53 -1.02 -1.32 -5.83
C TYR A 53 0.10 -2.01 -5.04
N HIS A 54 0.25 -3.32 -5.18
CA HIS A 54 1.23 -4.06 -4.40
C HIS A 54 2.60 -4.09 -5.11
N THR A 55 3.61 -3.48 -4.49
CA THR A 55 5.01 -3.50 -4.95
C THR A 55 5.95 -3.50 -3.76
N THR A 56 6.97 -4.37 -3.79
CA THR A 56 7.84 -4.56 -2.62
C THR A 56 8.87 -3.44 -2.44
N TYR A 57 9.39 -2.87 -3.54
CA TYR A 57 10.50 -1.91 -3.51
C TYR A 57 10.19 -0.56 -4.15
N LEU A 58 8.96 -0.36 -4.67
CA LEU A 58 8.53 0.74 -5.55
C LEU A 58 9.25 0.80 -6.90
N VAL A 59 10.52 0.41 -6.95
CA VAL A 59 11.38 0.40 -8.12
C VAL A 59 11.37 -0.94 -8.85
N ASP A 60 11.87 -0.92 -10.07
CA ASP A 60 11.83 -2.10 -10.93
C ASP A 60 12.81 -3.19 -10.48
N LEU A 61 12.29 -4.43 -10.42
CA LEU A 61 13.07 -5.65 -10.27
C LEU A 61 13.02 -6.45 -11.57
N ASP A 62 14.08 -6.35 -12.36
CA ASP A 62 14.18 -7.02 -13.65
C ASP A 62 15.10 -8.25 -13.60
N ARG A 63 14.88 -9.21 -14.49
CA ARG A 63 15.81 -10.32 -14.71
C ARG A 63 16.72 -10.00 -15.90
N GLU A 64 18.01 -9.76 -15.63
CA GLU A 64 19.04 -9.53 -16.63
C GLU A 64 19.97 -10.75 -16.76
N LYS A 65 20.89 -10.72 -17.74
CA LYS A 65 21.88 -11.80 -17.95
C LYS A 65 22.74 -12.07 -16.71
N VAL A 66 23.00 -11.03 -15.92
CA VAL A 66 23.82 -11.11 -14.71
C VAL A 66 23.06 -11.67 -13.50
N GLY A 67 21.72 -11.64 -13.51
CA GLY A 67 20.87 -12.03 -12.39
C GLY A 67 19.64 -11.14 -12.25
N ARG A 68 18.99 -11.19 -11.09
CA ARG A 68 17.87 -10.32 -10.71
C ARG A 68 18.44 -8.97 -10.28
N VAL A 69 18.12 -7.90 -10.99
CA VAL A 69 18.67 -6.57 -10.80
C VAL A 69 17.57 -5.63 -10.30
N LEU A 70 17.77 -5.07 -9.11
CA LEU A 70 16.96 -3.99 -8.56
C LEU A 70 17.47 -2.65 -9.12
N LYS A 71 16.64 -1.95 -9.88
CA LYS A 71 17.00 -0.70 -10.58
C LYS A 71 16.49 0.49 -9.79
N LEU A 72 17.35 1.08 -8.96
CA LEU A 72 16.95 2.14 -8.02
C LEU A 72 16.56 3.46 -8.70
N ASP A 73 16.86 3.60 -9.99
CA ASP A 73 16.59 4.76 -10.82
C ASP A 73 15.42 4.56 -11.80
N SER A 74 14.64 3.47 -11.66
CA SER A 74 13.60 3.10 -12.61
C SER A 74 12.29 2.68 -11.92
N ILE A 75 11.18 3.22 -12.42
CA ILE A 75 9.81 2.91 -12.02
C ILE A 75 8.94 2.82 -13.29
N LYS A 76 8.94 1.66 -13.96
CA LYS A 76 8.19 1.47 -15.22
C LYS A 76 6.68 1.54 -15.02
N ASP A 77 6.21 1.00 -13.90
CA ASP A 77 4.78 0.92 -13.62
C ASP A 77 4.20 2.20 -12.98
N GLY A 78 5.01 3.27 -12.88
CA GLY A 78 4.61 4.53 -12.27
C GLY A 78 3.48 5.26 -13.00
N ASP A 79 3.26 4.93 -14.28
CA ASP A 79 2.13 5.45 -15.05
C ASP A 79 0.77 5.02 -14.46
N ALA A 80 0.70 3.87 -13.79
CA ALA A 80 -0.51 3.42 -13.11
C ALA A 80 -0.90 4.31 -11.91
N TRP A 81 0.03 5.13 -11.40
CA TRP A 81 -0.18 5.99 -10.24
C TRP A 81 -0.58 7.42 -10.64
N ARG A 82 -0.48 7.76 -11.93
CA ARG A 82 -0.82 9.10 -12.42
C ARG A 82 -2.31 9.38 -12.27
N GLY A 83 -2.63 10.63 -11.96
CA GLY A 83 -4.02 11.09 -11.84
C GLY A 83 -4.73 10.65 -10.55
N MET A 84 -4.00 10.07 -9.59
CA MET A 84 -4.54 9.80 -8.26
C MET A 84 -4.62 11.08 -7.45
N ASP A 85 -5.75 11.29 -6.75
CA ASP A 85 -5.94 12.46 -5.87
C ASP A 85 -4.98 12.43 -4.67
N VAL A 86 -4.77 11.23 -4.11
CA VAL A 86 -3.87 10.99 -2.99
C VAL A 86 -3.06 9.73 -3.24
N LEU A 87 -1.74 9.81 -3.09
CA LEU A 87 -0.81 8.68 -3.15
C LEU A 87 -0.15 8.47 -1.79
N ILE A 88 -0.16 7.22 -1.32
CA ILE A 88 0.46 6.80 -0.07
C ILE A 88 1.45 5.71 -0.41
N PHE A 89 2.74 6.00 -0.24
CA PHE A 89 3.83 5.07 -0.52
C PHE A 89 4.37 4.47 0.78
N ASP A 90 4.56 3.16 0.80
CA ASP A 90 5.29 2.48 1.86
C ASP A 90 6.21 1.40 1.30
N THR A 91 7.48 1.40 1.70
CA THR A 91 8.42 0.35 1.34
C THR A 91 9.52 0.25 2.39
N TRP A 92 9.58 -0.86 3.12
CA TRP A 92 10.64 -1.06 4.11
C TRP A 92 10.93 -2.52 4.41
N HIS A 93 9.90 -3.33 4.68
CA HIS A 93 10.05 -4.66 5.25
C HIS A 93 11.00 -5.54 4.43
N TRP A 94 10.93 -5.43 3.10
CA TRP A 94 11.73 -6.23 2.18
C TRP A 94 13.17 -5.74 1.98
N TRP A 95 13.48 -4.48 2.27
CA TRP A 95 14.84 -3.93 2.12
C TRP A 95 15.86 -4.55 3.07
N THR A 96 15.38 -5.10 4.19
CA THR A 96 16.21 -5.72 5.22
C THR A 96 16.45 -7.21 5.00
N HIS A 97 15.77 -7.82 4.01
CA HIS A 97 15.96 -9.23 3.69
C HIS A 97 17.34 -9.49 3.08
N THR A 98 18.04 -10.49 3.61
CA THR A 98 19.36 -10.89 3.13
C THR A 98 19.46 -12.40 2.93
N GLY A 99 20.43 -12.86 2.15
CA GLY A 99 20.64 -14.27 1.88
C GLY A 99 19.50 -14.90 1.06
N ARG A 100 18.94 -16.02 1.53
CA ARG A 100 17.95 -16.81 0.76
C ARG A 100 16.60 -16.12 0.55
N THR A 101 16.25 -15.15 1.40
CA THR A 101 14.98 -14.42 1.32
C THR A 101 15.10 -13.12 0.51
N GLN A 102 16.31 -12.80 0.03
CA GLN A 102 16.56 -11.63 -0.81
C GLN A 102 16.08 -11.91 -2.26
N PRO A 103 15.12 -11.12 -2.78
CA PRO A 103 14.53 -11.37 -4.08
C PRO A 103 15.36 -10.82 -5.25
N TRP A 104 16.44 -10.08 -4.99
CA TRP A 104 17.36 -9.53 -5.98
C TRP A 104 18.80 -9.98 -5.73
N ASP A 105 19.62 -10.00 -6.78
CA ASP A 105 21.04 -10.41 -6.73
C ASP A 105 21.97 -9.18 -6.79
N TYR A 106 21.57 -8.13 -7.52
CA TYR A 106 22.32 -6.89 -7.67
C TYR A 106 21.41 -5.67 -7.51
N ALA A 107 21.93 -4.59 -6.93
CA ALA A 107 21.29 -3.28 -6.95
C ALA A 107 22.08 -2.34 -7.87
N ARG A 108 21.40 -1.69 -8.79
CA ARG A 108 21.98 -0.69 -9.70
C ARG A 108 21.36 0.67 -9.37
N GLY A 109 22.20 1.61 -8.95
CA GLY A 109 21.82 3.01 -8.81
C GLY A 109 22.25 3.80 -10.05
N GLY A 110 21.32 4.54 -10.63
CA GLY A 110 21.65 5.56 -11.63
C GLY A 110 22.55 6.64 -11.01
N SER A 111 23.36 7.28 -11.84
CA SER A 111 24.16 8.44 -11.47
C SER A 111 23.26 9.66 -11.23
N SER A 112 22.51 9.66 -10.14
CA SER A 112 21.66 10.78 -9.73
C SER A 112 21.87 11.04 -8.25
N SER A 113 22.31 12.27 -7.99
CA SER A 113 22.56 12.91 -6.70
C SER A 113 21.63 12.43 -5.60
N LYS A 114 22.17 12.24 -4.39
CA LYS A 114 21.46 11.98 -3.13
C LYS A 114 20.38 13.05 -2.87
N GLY A 115 19.23 12.93 -3.53
CA GLY A 115 18.00 13.59 -3.15
C GLY A 115 17.39 12.71 -2.07
N SER A 116 17.37 13.21 -0.84
CA SER A 116 16.55 12.63 0.22
C SER A 116 15.11 12.61 -0.26
N LEU A 117 14.64 11.45 -0.75
CA LEU A 117 13.23 11.15 -0.87
C LEU A 117 12.65 11.27 0.53
N GLN A 118 11.94 12.36 0.78
CA GLN A 118 11.20 12.56 2.01
C GLN A 118 9.91 11.74 1.87
N PHE A 119 10.03 10.44 2.12
CA PHE A 119 8.86 9.60 2.33
C PHE A 119 8.14 10.13 3.56
N ILE A 120 6.83 10.39 3.46
CA ILE A 120 5.99 10.46 4.67
C ILE A 120 5.94 9.01 5.17
N THR A 121 6.97 8.60 5.91
CA THR A 121 6.97 7.33 6.63
C THR A 121 5.94 7.48 7.73
N MET A 122 4.73 6.98 7.47
CA MET A 122 3.78 6.70 8.54
C MET A 122 4.34 5.48 9.28
N ALA A 123 5.22 5.74 10.25
CA ALA A 123 5.70 4.73 11.18
C ALA A 123 4.50 4.26 12.04
N GLY A 124 3.70 3.35 11.49
CA GLY A 124 2.80 2.56 12.30
C GLY A 124 3.64 1.78 13.30
N ILE A 125 3.35 1.93 14.59
CA ILE A 125 3.91 1.07 15.63
C ILE A 125 3.38 -0.34 15.36
N GLY A 126 4.11 -1.10 14.53
CA GLY A 126 3.82 -2.48 14.23
C GLY A 126 4.13 -3.34 15.44
N THR A 127 3.18 -3.48 16.37
CA THR A 127 3.20 -4.64 17.26
C THR A 127 3.02 -5.87 16.38
N ASN A 128 3.93 -6.84 16.49
CA ASN A 128 3.90 -8.13 15.79
C ASN A 128 2.62 -8.94 16.09
N HIS A 129 1.50 -8.54 15.51
CA HIS A 129 0.30 -9.35 15.45
C HIS A 129 -0.11 -9.51 13.99
N GLN A 130 0.23 -10.67 13.44
CA GLN A 130 -0.29 -11.15 12.17
C GLN A 130 -1.81 -11.24 12.30
N VAL A 131 -2.58 -10.29 11.77
CA VAL A 131 -4.02 -10.51 11.52
C VAL A 131 -4.16 -11.08 10.12
N MET A 132 -3.60 -12.28 9.94
CA MET A 132 -4.12 -13.21 8.94
C MET A 132 -5.32 -13.89 9.55
N GLN A 133 -6.50 -13.68 8.97
CA GLN A 133 -7.40 -14.81 8.70
C GLN A 133 -8.43 -14.46 7.63
N SER A 134 -8.33 -15.20 6.53
CA SER A 134 -9.41 -15.47 5.60
C SER A 134 -10.54 -16.20 6.36
N GLY A 135 -11.57 -15.47 6.77
CA GLY A 135 -12.81 -16.04 7.27
C GLY A 135 -13.81 -16.22 6.14
N GLN A 136 -14.23 -17.46 5.89
CA GLN A 136 -15.41 -17.78 5.08
C GLN A 136 -16.67 -17.19 5.74
N HIS A 137 -17.02 -15.94 5.47
CA HIS A 137 -18.36 -15.42 5.73
C HIS A 137 -18.69 -14.36 4.68
N SER A 138 -19.90 -14.39 4.13
CA SER A 138 -20.40 -13.48 3.10
C SER A 138 -20.62 -12.04 3.60
N SER A 139 -19.88 -11.62 4.64
CA SER A 139 -19.82 -10.26 5.16
C SER A 139 -18.43 -10.07 5.77
N THR A 140 -17.62 -9.18 5.21
CA THR A 140 -16.32 -8.78 5.76
C THR A 140 -16.55 -8.08 7.10
N ASP A 141 -16.35 -8.83 8.19
CA ASP A 141 -16.42 -8.31 9.54
C ASP A 141 -15.20 -7.41 9.83
N CYS A 142 -15.45 -6.11 9.92
CA CYS A 142 -14.46 -5.08 10.16
C CYS A 142 -14.10 -4.93 11.67
N SER A 143 -14.71 -5.73 12.56
CA SER A 143 -14.62 -5.56 14.02
C SER A 143 -13.21 -5.74 14.60
N HIS A 144 -12.26 -6.32 13.85
CA HIS A 144 -10.89 -6.62 14.31
C HIS A 144 -9.77 -5.91 13.53
N TRP A 145 -10.09 -4.98 12.61
CA TRP A 145 -9.13 -4.48 11.61
C TRP A 145 -8.49 -3.13 11.92
N CYS A 146 -8.88 -2.45 13.00
CA CYS A 146 -8.25 -1.21 13.40
C CYS A 146 -7.03 -1.49 14.28
N LEU A 147 -5.82 -1.35 13.72
CA LEU A 147 -4.63 -1.21 14.55
C LEU A 147 -4.79 0.06 15.42
N PRO A 148 -4.44 0.01 16.72
CA PRO A 148 -4.47 1.19 17.57
C PRO A 148 -3.70 2.36 16.92
N GLY A 149 -4.30 3.55 16.92
CA GLY A 149 -3.70 4.78 16.37
C GLY A 149 -3.85 4.97 14.86
N LEU A 150 -4.14 3.94 14.06
CA LEU A 150 -4.44 4.14 12.63
C LEU A 150 -5.71 4.98 12.40
N PRO A 151 -6.82 4.78 13.14
CA PRO A 151 -7.99 5.64 12.99
C PRO A 151 -7.68 7.13 13.20
N ASP A 152 -6.88 7.45 14.22
CA ASP A 152 -6.48 8.83 14.51
C ASP A 152 -5.59 9.38 13.40
N THR A 153 -4.62 8.59 12.95
CA THR A 153 -3.73 8.99 11.85
C THR A 153 -4.47 9.20 10.53
N TRP A 154 -5.46 8.34 10.23
CA TRP A 154 -6.31 8.51 9.06
C TRP A 154 -7.19 9.74 9.17
N ASN A 155 -7.75 10.02 10.34
CA ASN A 155 -8.51 11.23 10.57
C ASN A 155 -7.63 12.46 10.29
N ASP A 156 -6.43 12.55 10.86
CA ASP A 156 -5.52 13.66 10.64
C ASP A 156 -5.15 13.85 9.16
N LEU A 157 -4.82 12.75 8.46
CA LEU A 157 -4.52 12.78 7.03
C LEU A 157 -5.72 13.21 6.19
N LEU A 158 -6.92 12.68 6.47
CA LEU A 158 -8.13 13.02 5.75
C LEU A 158 -8.52 14.48 6.00
N TYR A 159 -8.40 14.96 7.24
CA TYR A 159 -8.64 16.37 7.56
C TYR A 159 -7.67 17.27 6.80
N ALA A 160 -6.37 16.94 6.78
CA ALA A 160 -5.36 17.70 6.05
C ALA A 160 -5.61 17.68 4.53
N ALA A 161 -6.02 16.54 3.96
CA ALA A 161 -6.24 16.40 2.52
C ALA A 161 -7.54 17.06 2.04
N LEU A 162 -8.59 17.09 2.87
CA LEU A 162 -9.90 17.60 2.49
C LEU A 162 -10.11 19.08 2.85
N PHE A 163 -9.43 19.59 3.87
CA PHE A 163 -9.66 20.93 4.42
C PHE A 163 -8.39 21.76 4.61
N GLY A 164 -7.21 21.24 4.24
CA GLY A 164 -5.93 21.98 4.22
C GLY A 164 -5.63 22.58 2.86
#